data_AF-F0H0P5-F1
#
_entry.id   AF-F0H0P5-F1
#
_cell.length_a   1.000
_cell.length_b   1.000
_cell.length_c   1.000
_cell.angle_alpha   90.00
_cell.angle_beta   90.00
_cell.angle_gamma   90.00
#
_symmetry.space_group_name_H-M   'P 1'
#
loop_
_entity.id
_entity.type
_entity.pdbx_description
1 polymer ?
#
loop_
_entity_poly.entity_id
_entity_poly.type
_entity_poly.pdbx_seq_one_letter_code
_entity_poly.pdbx_strand_id
1 'polypeptide(L)' 'MLVPLIWQNDYIKLDEDLKTITDRLSETGSHVESVNFISDKLEGLVVGKVLKQE' A
#
# COMPACT_ATOMS: atom_id res chain seq x y z
N MET A 1 0.41 -0.80 13.58
CA MET A 1 -0.74 -0.15 12.91
C MET A 1 -0.59 -0.37 11.42
N LEU A 2 -1.64 -0.80 10.71
CA LEU A 2 -1.58 -1.02 9.26
C LEU A 2 -2.14 0.21 8.54
N VAL A 3 -1.33 0.84 7.70
CA VAL A 3 -1.71 2.01 6.90
C VAL A 3 -1.29 1.79 5.45
N PRO A 4 -2.19 1.99 4.46
CA PRO A 4 -1.82 1.90 3.05
C PRO A 4 -0.83 3.00 2.67
N LEU A 5 0.32 2.64 2.10
CA LEU A 5 1.29 3.61 1.56
C LEU A 5 0.71 4.45 0.43
N ILE A 6 -0.23 3.89 -0.36
CA ILE A 6 -0.93 4.60 -1.44
C ILE A 6 -1.64 5.84 -0.90
N TRP A 7 -2.29 5.74 0.27
CA TRP A 7 -2.96 6.88 0.89
C TRP A 7 -1.98 7.93 1.37
N GLN A 8 -0.81 7.53 1.87
CA GLN A 8 0.21 8.49 2.31
C GLN A 8 0.74 9.33 1.14
N ASN A 9 0.76 8.77 -0.07
CA ASN A 9 1.20 9.49 -1.27
C ASN A 9 0.27 10.66 -1.64
N ASP A 10 -0.99 10.65 -1.20
CA ASP A 10 -1.93 11.76 -1.42
C ASP A 10 -1.63 12.96 -0.50
N TYR A 11 -0.93 12.75 0.62
CA TYR A 11 -0.60 13.80 1.60
C TYR A 11 0.85 14.28 1.48
N ILE A 12 1.77 13.40 1.10
CA ILE A 12 3.21 13.68 1.01
C ILE A 12 3.77 12.95 -0.22
N LYS A 13 4.63 13.62 -1.00
CA LYS A 13 5.36 12.97 -2.08
C LYS A 13 6.39 12.00 -1.52
N LEU A 14 6.12 10.70 -1.66
CA LEU A 14 7.05 9.63 -1.31
C LEU A 14 7.89 9.29 -2.54
N ASP A 15 8.97 10.03 -2.75
CA ASP A 15 9.92 9.85 -3.87
C ASP A 15 11.17 9.02 -3.46
N GLU A 16 11.05 8.28 -2.35
CA GLU A 16 12.11 7.44 -1.81
C GLU A 16 11.71 5.97 -1.85
N ASP A 17 12.71 5.08 -1.81
CA ASP A 17 12.47 3.64 -1.77
C ASP A 17 11.73 3.23 -0.49
N LEU A 18 10.95 2.16 -0.59
CA LEU A 18 10.06 1.69 0.46
C LEU A 18 10.82 1.36 1.75
N LYS A 19 12.05 0.86 1.62
CA LYS A 19 12.95 0.61 2.74
C LYS A 19 13.32 1.89 3.50
N THR A 20 13.66 2.97 2.78
CA THR A 20 14.05 4.23 3.41
C THR A 20 12.86 4.84 4.17
N ILE A 21 11.66 4.71 3.61
CA ILE A 21 10.43 5.15 4.28
C ILE A 21 10.21 4.37 5.58
N THR A 22 10.34 3.04 5.56
CA THR A 22 10.12 2.21 6.75
C THR A 22 11.17 2.43 7.83
N ASP A 23 12.42 2.66 7.44
CA ASP A 23 13.52 2.96 8.36
C ASP A 23 13.27 4.31 9.04
N ARG A 24 12.92 5.36 8.28
CA ARG A 24 12.58 6.68 8.83
C ARG A 24 11.36 6.65 9.75
N LEU A 25 10.32 5.91 9.37
CA LEU A 25 9.17 5.73 10.26
C LEU A 25 9.59 5.10 11.59
N SER A 26 10.46 4.09 11.54
CA SER A 26 10.98 3.44 12.75
C SER A 26 11.85 4.38 13.58
N GLU A 27 12.71 5.20 12.95
CA GLU A 27 13.55 6.19 13.62
C GLU A 27 12.77 7.33 14.27
N THR A 28 11.65 7.74 13.67
CA THR A 28 10.74 8.77 14.24
C THR A 28 9.89 8.25 15.40
N GLY A 29 10.10 7.01 15.84
CA GLY A 29 9.39 6.37 16.95
C GLY A 29 8.15 5.57 16.53
N SER A 30 7.84 5.53 15.24
CA SER A 30 6.77 4.69 14.68
C SER A 30 7.35 3.38 14.15
N HIS A 31 7.65 2.46 15.07
CA HIS A 31 8.27 1.17 14.74
C HIS A 31 7.46 0.40 13.68
N VAL A 32 8.12 0.06 12.57
CA VAL A 32 7.54 -0.75 11.50
C VAL A 32 7.83 -2.23 11.75
N GLU A 33 6.79 -3.00 12.03
CA GLU A 33 6.91 -4.45 12.29
C GLU A 33 6.93 -5.28 10.99
N SER A 34 6.15 -4.87 9.99
CA SER A 34 6.03 -5.60 8.72
C SER A 34 5.52 -4.71 7.59
N VAL A 35 5.92 -5.08 6.36
CA VAL A 35 5.42 -4.51 5.12
C VAL A 35 4.76 -5.63 4.33
N ASN A 36 3.49 -5.46 3.98
CA ASN A 36 2.73 -6.45 3.24
C ASN A 36 2.35 -5.91 1.85
N PHE A 37 2.66 -6.67 0.81
CA PHE A 37 2.19 -6.41 -0.54
C PHE A 37 0.83 -7.09 -0.73
N ILE A 38 -0.24 -6.30 -0.83
CA ILE A 38 -1.63 -6.80 -0.91
C ILE A 38 -1.90 -7.44 -2.28
N SER A 39 -1.30 -6.91 -3.33
CA SER A 39 -1.38 -7.46 -4.68
C SER A 39 -0.10 -7.13 -5.42
N ASP A 40 0.43 -8.10 -6.14
CA ASP A 40 1.45 -7.86 -7.15
C ASP A 40 0.77 -7.53 -8.49
N LYS A 41 1.55 -7.18 -9.53
CA LYS A 41 1.03 -6.76 -10.86
C LYS A 41 0.01 -7.76 -11.45
N LEU A 42 -1.27 -7.53 -11.20
CA LEU A 42 -2.39 -8.25 -11.81
C LEU A 42 -2.77 -7.57 -13.11
N GLU A 43 -2.51 -8.23 -14.24
CA GLU A 43 -2.89 -7.77 -15.57
C GLU A 43 -4.19 -8.44 -16.02
N GLY A 44 -5.06 -7.70 -16.72
CA GLY A 44 -6.32 -8.23 -17.26
C GLY A 44 -7.50 -8.32 -16.27
N LEU A 45 -7.36 -7.77 -15.06
CA LEU A 45 -8.47 -7.69 -14.10
C LEU A 45 -9.45 -6.56 -14.48
N VAL A 46 -10.75 -6.87 -14.54
CA VAL A 46 -11.81 -5.90 -14.82
C VAL A 46 -12.94 -6.02 -13.80
N VAL A 47 -13.60 -4.90 -13.52
CA VAL A 47 -14.77 -4.87 -12.64
C VAL A 47 -16.00 -5.29 -13.42
N GLY A 48 -16.60 -6.43 -13.04
CA GLY A 48 -17.84 -6.92 -13.60
C GLY A 48 -19.04 -6.64 -12.69
N LYS A 49 -20.23 -6.42 -13.28
CA LYS A 49 -21.51 -6.36 -12.56
C LYS A 49 -22.31 -7.63 -12.83
N VAL A 50 -22.67 -8.36 -11.77
CA VAL A 50 -23.56 -9.53 -11.89
C VAL A 50 -24.98 -9.04 -12.22
N LEU A 51 -25.55 -9.54 -13.32
CA LEU A 51 -26.87 -9.10 -13.80
C LEU A 51 -28.01 -10.03 -13.34
N LYS A 52 -27.79 -11.35 -13.35
CA LYS A 52 -28.72 -12.38 -12.89
C LYS A 52 -27.94 -13.61 -12.42
N GLN A 53 -28.51 -14.33 -11.46
CA GLN A 53 -28.03 -15.63 -10.98
C GLN A 53 -29.27 -16.54 -10.87
N GLU A 54 -29.19 -17.73 -11.46
CA GLU A 54 -30.23 -18.77 -11.40
C GLU A 54 -29.97 -19.75 -10.25
#